data_AF-A0ABD0P7I2-F1
#
_entry.id   AF-A0ABD0P7I2-F1
#
_cell.length_a   1.000
_cell.length_b   1.000
_cell.length_c   1.000
_cell.angle_alpha   90.00
_cell.angle_beta   90.00
_cell.angle_gamma   90.00
#
_symmetry.space_group_name_H-M   'P 1'
#
loop_
_entity.id
_entity.type
_entity.pdbx_description
1 polymer ?
#
loop_
_entity_poly.entity_id
_entity_poly.type
_entity_poly.pdbx_seq_one_letter_code
_entity_poly.pdbx_strand_id
1 'polypeptide(L)' 'AGKTTVGFALEEYLVSHAIPCYSLDGDNIRHGLNKNLGFTSEDREENIRRIAEVAKLFADAGLVCITSFISPFTK' A
#
# COMPACT_ATOMS: atom_id res chain seq x y z
N ALA A 1 5.72 0.50 14.27
CA ALA A 1 6.19 1.69 13.54
C ALA A 1 7.46 1.31 12.78
N GLY A 2 7.68 1.77 11.55
CA GLY A 2 8.86 1.44 10.74
C GLY A 2 8.58 0.80 9.37
N LYS A 3 7.35 0.34 9.12
CA LYS A 3 6.96 -0.23 7.81
C LYS A 3 7.08 0.81 6.69
N THR A 4 6.54 2.00 6.90
CA THR A 4 6.61 3.12 5.96
C THR A 4 8.06 3.56 5.71
N THR A 5 8.90 3.62 6.75
CA THR A 5 10.33 3.94 6.62
C THR A 5 11.07 2.92 5.78
N VAL A 6 10.85 1.63 6.03
CA VAL A 6 11.45 0.55 5.22
C VAL A 6 10.90 0.55 3.80
N GLY A 7 9.60 0.81 3.63
CA GLY A 7 8.96 0.88 2.31
C GLY A 7 9.54 1.97 1.42
N PHE A 8 9.74 3.18 1.96
CA PHE A 8 10.37 4.27 1.20
C PHE A 8 11.84 4.00 0.89
N ALA A 9 12.61 3.45 1.84
CA ALA A 9 14.01 3.09 1.58
C ALA A 9 14.13 2.00 0.51
N LEU A 10 13.20 1.05 0.49
CA LEU A 10 13.16 0.01 -0.54
C LEU A 10 12.74 0.57 -1.90
N GLU A 11 11.76 1.47 -1.95
CA GLU A 11 11.38 2.18 -3.17
C GLU A 11 12.56 2.95 -3.77
N GLU A 12 13.27 3.73 -2.95
CA GLU A 12 14.47 4.47 -3.36
C GLU A 12 15.56 3.53 -3.88
N TYR A 13 15.79 2.41 -3.20
CA TYR A 13 16.73 1.38 -3.64
C TYR A 13 16.33 0.79 -5.01
N LEU A 14 15.07 0.40 -5.21
CA LEU A 14 14.63 -0.19 -6.47
C LEU A 14 14.71 0.82 -7.63
N VAL A 15 14.23 2.05 -7.40
CA VAL A 15 14.27 3.10 -8.42
C VAL A 15 15.71 3.46 -8.81
N SER A 16 16.64 3.51 -7.85
CA SER A 16 18.07 3.76 -8.14
C SER A 16 18.72 2.62 -8.93
N HIS A 17 18.13 1.43 -8.95
CA HIS A 17 18.56 0.28 -9.76
C HIS A 17 17.73 0.14 -11.05
N ALA A 18 17.05 1.21 -11.48
CA ALA A 18 16.20 1.24 -12.67
C ALA A 18 15.05 0.22 -12.66
N ILE A 19 14.58 -0.18 -11.46
CA ILE A 19 13.39 -1.01 -11.28
C ILE A 19 12.23 -0.07 -10.93
N PRO A 20 11.22 0.09 -11.81
CA PRO A 20 10.05 0.91 -11.52
C PRO A 20 9.32 0.37 -10.29
N CYS A 21 9.13 1.24 -9.30
CA CYS A 21 8.54 0.88 -8.02
C CYS A 21 7.61 1.99 -7.54
N TYR A 22 6.57 1.63 -6.80
CA TYR A 22 5.69 2.59 -6.13
C TYR A 22 5.24 2.09 -4.76
N SER A 23 5.39 2.95 -3.74
CA SER A 23 4.94 2.67 -2.37
C SER A 23 3.52 3.18 -2.12
N LEU A 24 2.59 2.24 -1.91
CA LEU A 24 1.23 2.53 -1.44
C LEU A 24 1.22 2.60 0.09
N ASP A 25 0.87 3.78 0.62
CA ASP A 25 0.81 4.06 2.05
C ASP A 25 -0.64 4.09 2.58
N GLY A 26 -0.85 3.47 3.75
CA GLY A 26 -2.12 3.37 4.45
C GLY A 26 -2.78 4.69 4.75
N ASP A 27 -1.97 5.63 5.21
CA ASP A 27 -2.47 6.91 5.67
C ASP A 27 -2.81 7.80 4.46
N ASN A 28 -1.97 7.79 3.41
CA ASN A 28 -2.25 8.51 2.17
C ASN A 28 -3.49 8.00 1.44
N ILE A 29 -3.69 6.68 1.39
CA ILE A 29 -4.86 6.09 0.73
C ILE A 29 -6.16 6.48 1.46
N ARG A 30 -6.12 6.61 2.80
CA ARG A 30 -7.25 7.09 3.62
C ARG A 30 -7.54 8.57 3.45
N HIS A 31 -6.60 9.39 2.99
CA HIS A 31 -6.90 10.78 2.61
C HIS A 31 -7.55 10.89 1.22
N GLY A 32 -7.32 9.90 0.34
CA GLY A 32 -7.80 9.88 -1.03
C GLY A 32 -8.85 8.80 -1.29
N LEU A 33 -8.42 7.71 -1.94
CA LEU A 33 -9.27 6.62 -2.45
C LEU A 33 -10.21 6.03 -1.39
N ASN A 34 -9.74 5.94 -0.14
CA ASN A 34 -10.44 5.30 0.97
C ASN A 34 -10.92 6.29 2.03
N LYS A 35 -11.06 7.58 1.69
CA LYS A 35 -11.54 8.62 2.63
C LYS A 35 -12.94 8.40 3.20
N ASN A 36 -13.73 7.54 2.56
CA ASN A 36 -15.06 7.17 3.00
C ASN A 36 -15.09 5.98 3.95
N LEU A 37 -13.95 5.34 4.21
CA LEU A 37 -13.85 4.18 5.11
C LEU A 37 -13.37 4.64 6.48
N GLY A 38 -14.15 4.33 7.50
CA GLY A 38 -13.80 4.53 8.91
C GLY A 38 -12.81 3.48 9.42
N PHE A 39 -12.93 3.17 10.71
CA PHE A 39 -12.02 2.26 11.43
C PHE A 39 -12.70 1.00 11.97
N THR A 40 -13.95 0.72 11.54
CA THR A 40 -14.65 -0.55 11.84
C THR A 40 -13.91 -1.74 11.22
N SER A 41 -14.25 -2.95 11.64
CA SER A 41 -13.66 -4.17 11.08
C SER A 41 -13.93 -4.29 9.58
N GLU A 42 -15.17 -4.01 9.18
CA GLU A 42 -15.63 -4.05 7.79
C GLU A 42 -14.93 -2.99 6.93
N ASP A 43 -14.79 -1.76 7.45
CA ASP A 43 -14.09 -0.67 6.75
C ASP A 43 -12.60 -0.97 6.60
N ARG A 44 -11.99 -1.67 7.57
CA ARG A 44 -10.58 -2.11 7.47
C ARG A 44 -10.41 -3.21 6.43
N GLU A 45 -11.35 -4.15 6.35
CA GLU A 45 -11.35 -5.20 5.32
C GLU A 45 -11.49 -4.60 3.92
N GLU A 46 -12.47 -3.71 3.72
CA GLU A 46 -12.68 -3.04 2.44
C GLU A 46 -11.50 -2.13 2.06
N ASN A 47 -10.87 -1.48 3.04
CA ASN A 47 -9.67 -0.70 2.81
C ASN A 47 -8.57 -1.59 2.22
N ILE A 48 -8.30 -2.73 2.84
CA ILE A 48 -7.28 -3.70 2.36
C ILE A 48 -7.67 -4.25 0.99
N ARG A 49 -8.94 -4.63 0.76
CA ARG A 49 -9.41 -5.14 -0.53
C ARG A 49 -9.17 -4.14 -1.66
N ARG A 50 -9.54 -2.86 -1.48
CA ARG A 50 -9.32 -1.82 -2.49
C ARG A 50 -7.85 -1.61 -2.80
N ILE A 51 -7.02 -1.58 -1.76
CA ILE A 51 -5.57 -1.42 -1.90
C ILE A 51 -4.96 -2.61 -2.64
N ALA A 52 -5.39 -3.84 -2.33
CA ALA A 52 -4.88 -5.04 -2.99
C ALA A 52 -5.19 -5.02 -4.50
N GLU A 53 -6.40 -4.59 -4.88
CA GLU A 53 -6.75 -4.43 -6.31
C GLU A 53 -5.92 -3.34 -6.98
N VAL A 54 -5.67 -2.21 -6.31
CA VAL A 54 -4.77 -1.16 -6.84
C VAL A 54 -3.35 -1.70 -6.97
N ALA A 55 -2.82 -2.37 -5.96
CA ALA A 55 -1.47 -2.95 -5.98
C ALA A 55 -1.31 -3.96 -7.13
N LYS A 56 -2.36 -4.74 -7.40
CA LYS A 56 -2.41 -5.63 -8.56
C LYS A 56 -2.32 -4.86 -9.89
N LEU A 57 -3.04 -3.76 -10.05
CA LEU A 57 -2.93 -2.92 -11.26
C LEU A 57 -1.51 -2.37 -11.47
N PHE A 58 -0.82 -1.97 -10.39
CA PHE A 58 0.58 -1.54 -10.47
C PHE A 58 1.50 -2.70 -10.89
N ALA A 59 1.30 -3.89 -10.32
CA ALA A 59 2.04 -5.09 -10.68
C ALA A 59 1.80 -5.50 -12.14
N ASP A 60 0.54 -5.48 -12.58
CA ASP A 60 0.14 -5.77 -13.96
C ASP A 60 0.72 -4.75 -14.95
N ALA A 61 0.91 -3.49 -14.52
CA ALA A 61 1.59 -2.44 -15.28
C ALA A 61 3.13 -2.57 -15.29
N GLY A 62 3.69 -3.56 -14.59
CA GLY A 62 5.13 -3.84 -14.56
C GLY A 62 5.91 -3.11 -13.46
N LEU A 63 5.23 -2.54 -12.46
CA LEU A 63 5.88 -1.90 -11.32
C LEU A 63 5.95 -2.85 -10.12
N VAL A 64 7.01 -2.75 -9.34
CA VAL A 64 7.04 -3.31 -7.99
C VAL A 64 6.15 -2.45 -7.09
N CYS A 65 5.07 -3.02 -6.57
CA CYS A 65 4.19 -2.31 -5.63
C CYS A 65 4.53 -2.68 -4.19
N ILE A 66 4.93 -1.68 -3.38
CA ILE A 66 5.22 -1.85 -1.96
C ILE A 66 4.01 -1.40 -1.16
N THR A 67 3.50 -2.26 -0.28
CA THR A 67 2.27 -1.98 0.49
C THR A 67 2.57 -1.94 1.99
N SER A 68 2.58 -0.76 2.61
CA SER A 68 3.01 -0.55 4.01
C SER A 68 1.83 -0.39 4.99
N PHE A 69 0.87 -1.31 4.98
CA PHE A 69 -0.38 -1.17 5.74
C PHE A 69 -0.34 -1.94 7.08
N ILE A 70 -1.15 -1.51 8.04
CA ILE A 70 -1.49 -2.33 9.20
C ILE A 70 -2.50 -3.38 8.73
N SER A 71 -2.06 -4.63 8.54
CA SER A 71 -2.99 -5.76 8.43
C SER A 71 -3.46 -6.12 9.84
N PRO A 72 -4.74 -5.95 10.20
CA PRO A 72 -5.28 -6.38 11.48
C PRO A 72 -5.65 -7.87 11.48
N PHE A 73 -5.46 -8.58 10.36
CA PHE A 73 -5.91 -9.96 10.21
C PHE A 73 -4.73 -10.93 10.44
N THR A 74 -4.41 -11.18 11.71
CA THR A 74 -3.98 -12.54 12.09
C THR A 74 -5.25 -13.39 12.09
N LYS A 75 -5.39 -14.27 11.08
CA LYS A 75 -6.19 -15.48 11.27
C LYS A 75 -5.43 -16.43 12.17
#